data_AF-A0A1I2F7X6-F1
#
_entry.id   AF-A0A1I2F7X6-F1
#
_cell.length_a   1.000
_cell.length_b   1.000
_cell.length_c   1.000
_cell.angle_alpha   90.00
_cell.angle_beta   90.00
_cell.angle_gamma   90.00
#
_symmetry.space_group_name_H-M   'P 1'
#
loop_
_entity.id
_entity.type
_entity.pdbx_description
1 polymer ?
#
loop_
_entity_poly.entity_id
_entity_poly.type
_entity_poly.pdbx_seq_one_letter_code
_entity_poly.pdbx_strand_id
1 'polypeptide(L)'
;MDIDPAFWHNDFIKKLEEKRVIIGQVSPADSIFKLKSINCKETGNVIFLNLLSLGVNYSPEALVKLKNDYAIQGATLIQLWEDVWNLRSVQVINRLMSLLGLNLQRVHGRQTTVISISQVEADHFMEQYHLQGGVKSRYRLALMAKGDIVAVATFSARRRMSLIAETYYSIELIRFASVSGLVVQGGLSKLIKHLINLLKPDDVMTYADLDWSAGAAYEKLGFTLVDTQPASKIWVCRSTGKRYFQHRLPSDFDSNPTGYTPVFNTGNLKYILYLNGR
;
A
#
# COMPACT_ATOMS: atom_id res chain seq x y z
N MET A 1 22.45 -15.11 -10.05
CA MET A 1 22.89 -14.11 -11.02
C MET A 1 22.79 -12.80 -10.26
N ASP A 2 23.90 -12.28 -9.77
CA ASP A 2 23.92 -11.03 -9.01
C ASP A 2 23.61 -9.91 -10.00
N ILE A 3 22.36 -9.45 -9.97
CA ILE A 3 21.95 -8.27 -10.71
C ILE A 3 22.64 -7.10 -10.01
N ASP A 4 23.46 -6.36 -10.76
CA ASP A 4 24.04 -5.11 -10.29
C ASP A 4 22.92 -4.25 -9.66
N PRO A 5 23.01 -3.84 -8.39
CA PRO A 5 22.01 -2.99 -7.73
C PRO A 5 21.68 -1.72 -8.53
N ALA A 6 22.59 -1.25 -9.39
CA ALA A 6 22.33 -0.14 -10.30
C ALA A 6 21.29 -0.46 -11.38
N PHE A 7 21.12 -1.73 -11.77
CA PHE A 7 20.24 -2.12 -12.88
C PHE A 7 18.77 -1.79 -12.60
N TRP A 8 18.24 -2.17 -11.43
CA TRP A 8 16.83 -1.94 -11.12
C TRP A 8 16.53 -0.46 -10.87
N HIS A 9 17.49 0.28 -10.30
CA HIS A 9 17.38 1.75 -10.18
C HIS A 9 17.29 2.39 -11.57
N ASN A 10 18.10 1.95 -12.53
CA ASN A 10 18.07 2.47 -13.91
C ASN A 10 16.76 2.09 -14.63
N ASP A 11 16.27 0.86 -14.48
CA ASP A 11 14.95 0.45 -15.00
C ASP A 11 13.82 1.29 -14.39
N PHE A 12 13.87 1.54 -13.09
CA PHE A 12 12.93 2.41 -12.38
C PHE A 12 12.92 3.84 -12.92
N ILE A 13 14.10 4.44 -13.05
CA ILE A 13 14.27 5.80 -13.60
C ILE A 13 13.72 5.86 -15.03
N LYS A 14 14.11 4.93 -15.90
CA LYS A 14 13.66 4.88 -17.28
C LYS A 14 12.13 4.81 -17.39
N LYS A 15 11.48 3.94 -16.60
CA LYS A 15 10.00 3.82 -16.62
C LYS A 15 9.29 5.08 -16.12
N LEU A 16 9.89 5.85 -15.22
CA LEU A 16 9.36 7.15 -14.80
C LEU A 16 9.53 8.22 -15.88
N GLU A 17 10.68 8.25 -16.57
CA GLU A 17 10.93 9.15 -17.68
C GLU A 17 9.96 8.91 -18.86
N GLU A 18 9.64 7.65 -19.16
CA GLU A 18 8.60 7.27 -20.12
C GLU A 18 7.20 7.83 -19.75
N LYS A 19 6.96 8.08 -18.46
CA LYS A 19 5.74 8.72 -17.94
C LYS A 19 5.88 10.25 -17.81
N ARG A 20 6.96 10.84 -18.32
CA ARG A 20 7.28 12.28 -18.26
C ARG A 20 7.40 12.80 -16.82
N VAL A 21 7.71 11.93 -15.87
CA VAL A 21 8.01 12.33 -14.49
C VAL A 21 9.43 12.86 -14.43
N ILE A 22 9.61 14.03 -13.81
CA ILE A 22 10.92 14.63 -13.61
C ILE A 22 11.54 14.00 -12.37
N ILE A 23 12.82 13.64 -12.48
CA ILE A 23 13.56 12.97 -11.42
C ILE A 23 14.70 13.89 -10.99
N GLY A 24 14.70 14.28 -9.72
CA GLY A 24 15.76 15.03 -9.09
C GLY A 24 16.63 14.15 -8.19
N GLN A 25 17.84 14.61 -7.93
CA GLN A 25 18.76 14.01 -6.95
C GLN A 25 18.82 14.89 -5.70
N VAL A 26 18.80 14.27 -4.52
CA VAL A 26 18.52 14.96 -3.23
C VAL A 26 19.73 14.97 -2.27
N SER A 27 20.96 14.75 -2.77
CA SER A 27 22.28 14.73 -2.03
C SER A 27 22.76 13.34 -1.54
N PRO A 28 24.01 13.26 -1.02
CA PRO A 28 25.25 12.98 -1.75
C PRO A 28 25.40 11.49 -2.12
N ALA A 29 26.25 11.22 -3.12
CA ALA A 29 26.48 9.88 -3.70
C ALA A 29 26.91 8.80 -2.68
N ASP A 30 27.54 9.22 -1.58
CA ASP A 30 28.21 8.37 -0.59
C ASP A 30 27.35 7.95 0.62
N SER A 31 26.03 8.17 0.59
CA SER A 31 25.13 7.64 1.62
C SER A 31 24.60 6.25 1.26
N ILE A 32 24.30 5.43 2.27
CA ILE A 32 23.58 4.15 2.09
C ILE A 32 22.17 4.37 1.53
N PHE A 33 21.62 5.58 1.68
CA PHE A 33 20.33 5.97 1.13
C PHE A 33 20.48 6.37 -0.33
N LYS A 34 19.60 5.83 -1.17
CA LYS A 34 19.55 6.15 -2.60
C LYS A 34 18.32 7.01 -2.84
N LEU A 35 18.49 8.29 -2.50
CA LEU A 35 17.42 9.28 -2.51
C LEU A 35 17.17 9.88 -3.89
N LYS A 36 15.90 9.90 -4.28
CA LYS A 36 15.41 10.58 -5.48
C LYS A 36 14.20 11.42 -5.12
N SER A 37 14.07 12.58 -5.75
CA SER A 37 12.79 13.29 -5.79
C SER A 37 12.14 12.98 -7.13
N ILE A 38 10.82 12.82 -7.12
CA ILE A 38 10.01 12.78 -8.33
C ILE A 38 9.01 13.91 -8.25
N ASN A 39 8.84 14.62 -9.36
CA ASN A 39 7.87 15.70 -9.43
C ASN A 39 7.18 15.75 -10.79
N CYS A 40 5.98 16.30 -10.76
CA CYS A 40 5.16 16.57 -11.93
C CYS A 40 4.99 18.09 -12.04
N LYS A 41 5.38 18.68 -13.18
CA LYS A 41 5.29 20.14 -13.40
C LYS A 41 3.84 20.62 -13.37
N GLU A 42 2.93 19.79 -13.87
CA GLU A 42 1.52 20.11 -14.03
C GLU A 42 0.77 20.17 -12.69
N THR A 43 1.15 19.33 -11.72
CA THR A 43 0.49 19.29 -10.41
C THR A 43 1.27 19.99 -9.31
N GLY A 44 2.57 20.22 -9.51
CA GLY A 44 3.47 20.76 -8.48
C GLY A 44 3.76 19.78 -7.32
N ASN A 45 3.18 18.57 -7.36
CA ASN A 45 3.38 17.57 -6.32
C ASN A 45 4.81 17.01 -6.41
N VAL A 46 5.46 16.89 -5.25
CA VAL A 46 6.79 16.31 -5.09
C VAL A 46 6.71 15.14 -4.12
N ILE A 47 7.31 14.02 -4.50
CA ILE A 47 7.45 12.83 -3.65
C ILE A 47 8.93 12.47 -3.59
N PHE A 48 9.39 12.10 -2.41
CA PHE A 48 10.74 11.59 -2.20
C PHE A 48 10.71 10.08 -2.11
N LEU A 49 11.74 9.45 -2.64
CA LEU A 49 11.92 8.00 -2.68
C LEU A 49 13.28 7.67 -2.11
N ASN A 50 13.32 6.64 -1.28
CA ASN A 50 14.55 5.95 -0.94
C ASN A 50 14.51 4.55 -1.55
N LEU A 51 15.46 4.28 -2.45
CA LEU A 51 15.53 3.01 -3.18
C LEU A 51 16.39 2.01 -2.39
N LEU A 52 15.76 0.93 -1.90
CA LEU A 52 16.35 -0.05 -0.99
C LEU A 52 16.67 -1.34 -1.74
N SER A 53 17.96 -1.67 -1.88
CA SER A 53 18.42 -2.88 -2.57
C SER A 53 18.48 -4.08 -1.63
N LEU A 54 18.17 -5.28 -2.13
CA LEU A 54 18.30 -6.50 -1.35
C LEU A 54 19.77 -6.76 -0.97
N GLY A 55 19.99 -7.36 0.19
CA GLY A 55 21.33 -7.70 0.68
C GLY A 55 22.12 -6.53 1.28
N VAL A 56 21.64 -5.30 1.15
CA VAL A 56 22.20 -4.15 1.87
C VAL A 56 21.65 -4.13 3.31
N ASN A 57 22.54 -3.90 4.29
CA ASN A 57 22.17 -3.87 5.70
C ASN A 57 21.63 -2.49 6.11
N TYR A 58 20.31 -2.32 6.03
CA TYR A 58 19.62 -1.12 6.51
C TYR A 58 19.17 -1.27 7.97
N SER A 59 19.25 -0.20 8.75
CA SER A 59 18.63 -0.12 10.10
C SER A 59 17.18 0.38 10.00
N PRO A 60 16.21 -0.32 10.61
CA PRO A 60 14.83 0.16 10.71
C PRO A 60 14.73 1.54 11.38
N GLU A 61 15.50 1.76 12.44
CA GLU A 61 15.52 3.00 13.21
C GLU A 61 16.01 4.16 12.33
N ALA A 62 17.05 3.92 11.51
CA ALA A 62 17.57 4.91 10.58
C ALA A 62 16.55 5.27 9.48
N LEU A 63 15.82 4.28 8.94
CA LEU A 63 14.78 4.54 7.92
C LEU A 63 13.55 5.25 8.51
N VAL A 64 13.15 4.90 9.73
CA VAL A 64 12.07 5.59 10.46
C VAL A 64 12.48 7.03 10.76
N LYS A 65 13.70 7.26 11.26
CA LYS A 65 14.23 8.61 11.49
C LYS A 65 14.23 9.42 10.20
N LEU A 66 14.77 8.87 9.11
CA LEU A 66 14.80 9.53 7.81
C LEU A 66 13.39 9.91 7.35
N LYS A 67 12.41 9.02 7.49
CA LYS A 67 11.02 9.32 7.15
C LYS A 67 10.46 10.47 7.99
N ASN A 68 10.72 10.47 9.30
CA ASN A 68 10.26 11.54 10.19
C ASN A 68 10.90 12.90 9.83
N ASP A 69 12.19 12.91 9.49
CA ASP A 69 12.90 14.13 9.07
C ASP A 69 12.26 14.77 7.82
N TYR A 70 11.79 13.95 6.86
CA TYR A 70 11.02 14.43 5.70
C TYR A 70 9.60 14.86 6.07
N ALA A 71 8.92 14.12 6.95
CA ALA A 71 7.57 14.44 7.39
C ALA A 71 7.51 15.80 8.13
N ILE A 72 8.51 16.13 8.95
CA ILE A 72 8.64 17.43 9.62
C ILE A 72 8.71 18.59 8.61
N GLN A 73 9.27 18.35 7.43
CA GLN A 73 9.36 19.31 6.33
C GLN A 73 8.10 19.33 5.45
N GLY A 74 7.05 18.59 5.83
CA GLY A 74 5.82 18.44 5.03
C GLY A 74 6.01 17.58 3.77
N ALA A 75 7.12 16.85 3.66
CA ALA A 75 7.45 16.04 2.50
C ALA A 75 7.05 14.56 2.71
N THR A 76 6.60 13.93 1.62
CA THR A 76 6.31 12.49 1.61
C THR A 76 7.55 11.72 1.18
N LEU A 77 8.06 10.83 2.05
CA LEU A 77 9.11 9.85 1.71
C LEU A 77 8.52 8.43 1.62
N ILE A 78 8.78 7.77 0.49
CA ILE A 78 8.45 6.37 0.23
C ILE A 78 9.72 5.51 0.33
N GLN A 79 9.64 4.40 1.05
CA GLN A 79 10.68 3.38 1.10
C GLN A 79 10.36 2.32 0.03
N LEU A 80 11.06 2.36 -1.11
CA LEU A 80 10.82 1.43 -2.22
C LEU A 80 11.89 0.34 -2.23
N TRP A 81 11.49 -0.86 -1.89
CA TRP A 81 12.35 -2.04 -1.95
C TRP A 81 12.44 -2.64 -3.34
N GLU A 82 13.63 -3.15 -3.67
CA GLU A 82 13.96 -3.82 -4.93
C GLU A 82 13.03 -5.00 -5.24
N ASP A 83 12.70 -5.85 -4.26
CA ASP A 83 11.82 -7.00 -4.49
C ASP A 83 10.40 -6.57 -4.88
N VAL A 84 9.92 -5.45 -4.32
CA VAL A 84 8.63 -4.87 -4.70
C VAL A 84 8.70 -4.31 -6.12
N TRP A 85 9.79 -3.66 -6.50
CA TRP A 85 9.98 -3.20 -7.88
C TRP A 85 10.01 -4.37 -8.87
N ASN A 86 10.85 -5.37 -8.61
CA ASN A 86 11.05 -6.51 -9.49
C ASN A 86 9.75 -7.30 -9.70
N LEU A 87 8.92 -7.45 -8.65
CA LEU A 87 7.67 -8.20 -8.75
C LEU A 87 6.46 -7.36 -9.22
N ARG A 88 6.48 -6.04 -8.96
CA ARG A 88 5.29 -5.16 -9.05
C ARG A 88 5.56 -3.81 -9.72
N SER A 89 6.55 -3.70 -10.61
CA SER A 89 6.94 -2.42 -11.23
C SER A 89 5.76 -1.66 -11.86
N VAL A 90 4.83 -2.35 -12.52
CA VAL A 90 3.62 -1.74 -13.08
C VAL A 90 2.76 -1.10 -11.99
N GLN A 91 2.46 -1.81 -10.91
CA GLN A 91 1.66 -1.32 -9.79
C GLN A 91 2.39 -0.21 -9.01
N VAL A 92 3.71 -0.28 -8.88
CA VAL A 92 4.54 0.78 -8.31
C VAL A 92 4.37 2.07 -9.12
N ILE A 93 4.57 2.01 -10.44
CA ILE A 93 4.39 3.17 -11.32
C ILE A 93 2.96 3.72 -11.20
N ASN A 94 1.95 2.88 -11.27
CA ASN A 94 0.55 3.31 -11.17
C ASN A 94 0.24 4.01 -9.83
N ARG A 95 0.79 3.51 -8.72
CA ARG A 95 0.65 4.14 -7.41
C ARG A 95 1.36 5.49 -7.35
N LEU A 96 2.58 5.59 -7.87
CA LEU A 96 3.34 6.84 -7.92
C LEU A 96 2.62 7.88 -8.79
N MET A 97 2.09 7.50 -9.96
CA MET A 97 1.28 8.39 -10.80
C MET A 97 0.04 8.90 -10.05
N SER A 98 -0.65 8.02 -9.31
CA SER A 98 -1.79 8.41 -8.50
C SER A 98 -1.42 9.42 -7.40
N LEU A 99 -0.27 9.23 -6.74
CA LEU A 99 0.21 10.14 -5.68
C LEU A 99 0.68 11.49 -6.25
N LEU A 100 1.27 11.49 -7.44
CA LEU A 100 1.61 12.72 -8.18
C LEU A 100 0.38 13.44 -8.73
N GLY A 101 -0.80 12.83 -8.71
CA GLY A 101 -2.04 13.40 -9.26
C GLY A 101 -2.16 13.29 -10.77
N LEU A 102 -1.41 12.37 -11.40
CA LEU A 102 -1.31 12.19 -12.85
C LEU A 102 -2.39 11.26 -13.44
N ASN A 103 -3.32 10.77 -12.63
CA ASN A 103 -4.46 10.00 -13.13
C ASN A 103 -5.38 10.92 -13.94
N LEU A 104 -5.49 10.63 -15.25
CA LEU A 104 -6.18 11.48 -16.22
C LEU A 104 -7.70 11.37 -16.14
N GLN A 105 -8.21 10.21 -15.75
CA GLN A 105 -9.64 9.94 -15.75
C GLN A 105 -10.22 10.05 -14.34
N ARG A 106 -11.47 10.51 -14.26
CA ARG A 106 -12.21 10.63 -13.00
C ARG A 106 -13.61 10.07 -13.15
N VAL A 107 -14.02 9.24 -12.19
CA VAL A 107 -15.39 8.77 -12.02
C VAL A 107 -15.83 9.14 -10.61
N HIS A 108 -16.99 9.79 -10.48
CA HIS A 108 -17.54 10.05 -9.15
C HIS A 108 -18.21 8.79 -8.62
N GLY A 109 -18.04 8.48 -7.33
CA GLY A 109 -18.68 7.33 -6.70
C GLY A 109 -20.20 7.32 -6.84
N ARG A 110 -20.86 8.47 -7.01
CA ARG A 110 -22.31 8.54 -7.30
C ARG A 110 -22.71 7.93 -8.65
N GLN A 111 -21.77 7.87 -9.61
CA GLN A 111 -21.97 7.32 -10.95
C GLN A 111 -21.69 5.81 -11.03
N THR A 112 -21.31 5.19 -9.91
CA THR A 112 -21.03 3.76 -9.83
C THR A 112 -22.15 2.99 -9.15
N THR A 113 -22.19 1.69 -9.31
CA THR A 113 -23.00 0.78 -8.48
C THR A 113 -22.08 -0.12 -7.66
N VAL A 114 -22.53 -0.52 -6.47
CA VAL A 114 -21.79 -1.47 -5.62
C VAL A 114 -22.29 -2.87 -5.94
N ILE A 115 -21.37 -3.81 -6.17
CA ILE A 115 -21.68 -5.23 -6.33
C ILE A 115 -20.79 -6.07 -5.39
N SER A 116 -21.27 -7.25 -5.02
CA SER A 116 -20.44 -8.28 -4.40
C SER A 116 -19.77 -9.12 -5.47
N ILE A 117 -18.49 -9.48 -5.28
CA ILE A 117 -17.74 -10.31 -6.22
C ILE A 117 -17.16 -11.55 -5.53
N SER A 118 -16.82 -12.56 -6.33
CA SER A 118 -16.16 -13.78 -5.87
C SER A 118 -14.73 -13.52 -5.38
N GLN A 119 -14.16 -14.50 -4.66
CA GLN A 119 -12.74 -14.46 -4.28
C GLN A 119 -11.83 -14.44 -5.50
N VAL A 120 -12.17 -15.19 -6.55
CA VAL A 120 -11.39 -15.28 -7.80
C VAL A 120 -11.35 -13.93 -8.52
N GLU A 121 -12.49 -13.26 -8.67
CA GLU A 121 -12.56 -11.93 -9.29
C GLU A 121 -11.79 -10.88 -8.48
N ALA A 122 -11.92 -10.91 -7.15
CA ALA A 122 -11.21 -9.98 -6.28
C ALA A 122 -9.69 -10.19 -6.35
N ASP A 123 -9.24 -11.44 -6.35
CA ASP A 123 -7.81 -11.76 -6.45
C ASP A 123 -7.25 -11.37 -7.82
N HIS A 124 -7.99 -11.62 -8.91
CA HIS A 124 -7.60 -11.16 -10.25
C HIS A 124 -7.44 -9.64 -10.30
N PHE A 125 -8.43 -8.90 -9.78
CA PHE A 125 -8.37 -7.44 -9.76
C PHE A 125 -7.22 -6.91 -8.89
N MET A 126 -7.03 -7.48 -7.70
CA MET A 126 -5.98 -7.03 -6.78
C MET A 126 -4.59 -7.38 -7.29
N GLU A 127 -4.41 -8.52 -7.96
CA GLU A 127 -3.14 -8.88 -8.59
C GLU A 127 -2.75 -7.89 -9.69
N GLN A 128 -3.74 -7.38 -10.42
CA GLN A 128 -3.50 -6.35 -11.45
C GLN A 128 -3.19 -4.98 -10.86
N TYR A 129 -3.92 -4.54 -9.83
CA TYR A 129 -3.94 -3.12 -9.44
C TYR A 129 -3.40 -2.80 -8.04
N HIS A 130 -3.16 -3.79 -7.18
CA HIS A 130 -2.68 -3.58 -5.82
C HIS A 130 -1.25 -4.11 -5.61
N LEU A 131 -0.39 -3.34 -4.92
CA LEU A 131 1.00 -3.73 -4.67
C LEU A 131 1.15 -5.11 -4.01
N GLN A 132 0.23 -5.43 -3.09
CA GLN A 132 0.27 -6.69 -2.34
C GLN A 132 -0.55 -7.83 -2.98
N GLY A 133 -1.10 -7.62 -4.19
CA GLY A 133 -1.91 -8.63 -4.89
C GLY A 133 -3.17 -9.06 -4.14
N GLY A 134 -3.64 -10.28 -4.43
CA GLY A 134 -4.83 -10.91 -3.81
C GLY A 134 -4.67 -11.29 -2.33
N VAL A 135 -5.80 -11.39 -1.61
CA VAL A 135 -5.85 -11.81 -0.20
C VAL A 135 -7.17 -12.49 0.12
N LYS A 136 -7.08 -13.56 0.91
CA LYS A 136 -8.24 -14.18 1.53
C LYS A 136 -9.01 -13.14 2.33
N SER A 137 -10.24 -12.91 1.93
CA SER A 137 -11.15 -11.97 2.55
C SER A 137 -12.50 -12.63 2.74
N ARG A 138 -13.38 -12.05 3.57
CA ARG A 138 -14.75 -12.56 3.75
C ARG A 138 -15.71 -11.83 2.83
N TYR A 139 -15.62 -10.51 2.78
CA TYR A 139 -16.46 -9.65 1.96
C TYR A 139 -15.63 -8.94 0.92
N ARG A 140 -16.14 -8.87 -0.31
CA ARG A 140 -15.45 -8.34 -1.48
C ARG A 140 -16.44 -7.52 -2.25
N LEU A 141 -16.24 -6.21 -2.26
CA LEU A 141 -17.17 -5.26 -2.87
C LEU A 141 -16.45 -4.53 -4.00
N ALA A 142 -17.12 -4.42 -5.12
CA ALA A 142 -16.62 -3.72 -6.30
C ALA A 142 -17.49 -2.52 -6.65
N LEU A 143 -16.91 -1.52 -7.28
CA LEU A 143 -17.61 -0.43 -7.94
C LEU A 143 -17.64 -0.70 -9.43
N MET A 144 -18.84 -0.70 -9.99
CA MET A 144 -19.09 -0.82 -11.43
C MET A 144 -19.39 0.55 -12.03
N ALA A 145 -18.78 0.86 -13.17
CA ALA A 145 -19.12 2.03 -13.98
C ALA A 145 -19.20 1.62 -15.45
N LYS A 146 -20.29 1.96 -16.14
CA LYS A 146 -20.49 1.65 -17.57
C LYS A 146 -20.30 0.16 -17.95
N GLY A 147 -20.56 -0.76 -17.02
CA GLY A 147 -20.41 -2.19 -17.27
C GLY A 147 -19.06 -2.78 -16.83
N ASP A 148 -18.12 -1.97 -16.35
CA ASP A 148 -16.78 -2.42 -15.94
C ASP A 148 -16.52 -2.22 -14.43
N ILE A 149 -15.75 -3.13 -13.83
CA ILE A 149 -15.24 -2.96 -12.46
C ILE A 149 -14.13 -1.90 -12.48
N VAL A 150 -14.35 -0.80 -11.76
CA VAL A 150 -13.41 0.33 -11.68
C VAL A 150 -12.66 0.42 -10.35
N ALA A 151 -13.17 -0.22 -9.29
CA ALA A 151 -12.49 -0.31 -8.01
C ALA A 151 -12.98 -1.50 -7.18
N VAL A 152 -12.14 -2.02 -6.30
CA VAL A 152 -12.47 -3.14 -5.40
C VAL A 152 -11.95 -2.84 -3.99
N ALA A 153 -12.75 -3.16 -2.97
CA ALA A 153 -12.34 -3.25 -1.58
C ALA A 153 -12.61 -4.65 -1.02
N THR A 154 -11.66 -5.17 -0.24
CA THR A 154 -11.79 -6.45 0.46
C THR A 154 -11.78 -6.25 1.96
N PHE A 155 -12.65 -6.97 2.66
CA PHE A 155 -12.84 -6.85 4.10
C PHE A 155 -12.75 -8.20 4.80
N SER A 156 -12.31 -8.19 6.05
CA SER A 156 -12.23 -9.39 6.89
C SER A 156 -13.61 -9.87 7.34
N ALA A 157 -13.66 -11.03 7.98
CA ALA A 157 -14.85 -11.44 8.71
C ALA A 157 -15.06 -10.52 9.92
N ARG A 158 -16.32 -10.39 10.37
CA ARG A 158 -16.63 -9.71 11.64
C ARG A 158 -15.84 -10.39 12.76
N ARG A 159 -15.11 -9.59 13.54
CA ARG A 159 -14.34 -10.05 14.68
C ARG A 159 -14.94 -9.48 15.96
N ARG A 160 -15.28 -10.36 16.89
CA ARG A 160 -15.68 -9.97 18.25
C ARG A 160 -14.47 -9.40 18.99
N MET A 161 -14.62 -8.22 19.58
CA MET A 161 -13.57 -7.52 20.33
C MET A 161 -13.90 -7.58 21.82
N SER A 162 -13.75 -8.76 22.42
CA SER A 162 -14.13 -9.03 23.82
C SER A 162 -13.42 -8.16 24.85
N LEU A 163 -12.27 -7.56 24.49
CA LEU A 163 -11.55 -6.61 25.34
C LEU A 163 -12.20 -5.22 25.39
N ILE A 164 -13.10 -4.88 24.46
CA ILE A 164 -13.81 -3.60 24.41
C ILE A 164 -15.19 -3.75 25.06
N ALA A 165 -16.02 -4.65 24.52
CA ALA A 165 -17.29 -5.04 25.12
C ALA A 165 -17.75 -6.41 24.61
N GLU A 166 -18.66 -7.04 25.34
CA GLU A 166 -19.15 -8.38 25.02
C GLU A 166 -19.82 -8.45 23.63
N THR A 167 -20.51 -7.39 23.23
CA THR A 167 -21.26 -7.29 21.97
C THR A 167 -20.54 -6.49 20.89
N TYR A 168 -19.26 -6.15 21.09
CA TYR A 168 -18.51 -5.31 20.15
C TYR A 168 -17.93 -6.12 18.98
N TYR A 169 -18.19 -5.66 17.76
CA TYR A 169 -17.71 -6.25 16.51
C TYR A 169 -16.99 -5.24 15.64
N SER A 170 -15.75 -5.58 15.30
CA SER A 170 -14.94 -4.85 14.33
C SER A 170 -14.90 -5.56 12.98
N ILE A 171 -14.73 -4.80 11.89
CA ILE A 171 -14.36 -5.34 10.58
C ILE A 171 -13.11 -4.61 10.07
N GLU A 172 -12.19 -5.35 9.47
CA GLU A 172 -11.00 -4.77 8.85
C GLU A 172 -11.23 -4.51 7.36
N LEU A 173 -10.96 -3.28 6.92
CA LEU A 173 -10.64 -2.99 5.52
C LEU A 173 -9.22 -3.50 5.25
N ILE A 174 -9.10 -4.57 4.46
CA ILE A 174 -7.82 -5.21 4.20
C ILE A 174 -7.10 -4.53 3.04
N ARG A 175 -7.81 -4.27 1.92
CA ARG A 175 -7.25 -3.68 0.70
C ARG A 175 -8.28 -2.88 -0.06
N PHE A 176 -7.79 -1.87 -0.77
CA PHE A 176 -8.54 -1.10 -1.75
C PHE A 176 -7.64 -0.77 -2.95
N ALA A 177 -8.15 -0.98 -4.16
CA ALA A 177 -7.50 -0.56 -5.38
C ALA A 177 -8.54 -0.06 -6.40
N SER A 178 -8.09 0.80 -7.31
CA SER A 178 -8.83 1.20 -8.51
C SER A 178 -8.02 0.87 -9.76
N VAL A 179 -8.72 0.78 -10.89
CA VAL A 179 -8.05 0.65 -12.19
C VAL A 179 -7.05 1.80 -12.38
N SER A 180 -5.93 1.47 -13.04
CA SER A 180 -4.80 2.40 -13.22
C SER A 180 -5.19 3.60 -14.09
N GLY A 181 -4.68 4.78 -13.75
CA GLY A 181 -5.03 6.02 -14.47
C GLY A 181 -6.42 6.60 -14.16
N LEU A 182 -7.22 5.92 -13.33
CA LEU A 182 -8.55 6.37 -12.92
C LEU A 182 -8.60 6.73 -11.44
N VAL A 183 -9.16 7.89 -11.12
CA VAL A 183 -9.57 8.25 -9.76
C VAL A 183 -11.08 8.01 -9.60
N VAL A 184 -11.44 7.12 -8.69
CA VAL A 184 -12.84 6.94 -8.27
C VAL A 184 -13.11 7.81 -7.04
N GLN A 185 -13.50 9.06 -7.26
CA GLN A 185 -13.68 10.04 -6.18
C GLN A 185 -14.82 9.60 -5.26
N GLY A 186 -14.52 9.45 -3.97
CA GLY A 186 -15.47 8.92 -2.99
C GLY A 186 -15.74 7.42 -3.12
N GLY A 187 -14.99 6.70 -3.95
CA GLY A 187 -15.17 5.27 -4.20
C GLY A 187 -15.00 4.42 -2.94
N LEU A 188 -13.87 4.58 -2.24
CA LEU A 188 -13.64 3.86 -0.99
C LEU A 188 -14.70 4.19 0.08
N SER A 189 -15.08 5.47 0.22
CA SER A 189 -16.14 5.89 1.14
C SER A 189 -17.47 5.18 0.83
N LYS A 190 -17.83 5.05 -0.46
CA LYS A 190 -19.06 4.36 -0.87
C LYS A 190 -19.02 2.86 -0.53
N LEU A 191 -17.89 2.20 -0.76
CA LEU A 191 -17.73 0.78 -0.41
C LEU A 191 -17.80 0.55 1.11
N ILE A 192 -17.13 1.39 1.90
CA ILE A 192 -17.17 1.33 3.37
C ILE A 192 -18.61 1.56 3.88
N LYS A 193 -19.30 2.61 3.38
CA LYS A 193 -20.70 2.88 3.75
C LYS A 193 -21.63 1.72 3.40
N HIS A 194 -21.46 1.11 2.23
CA HIS A 194 -22.25 -0.05 1.83
C HIS A 194 -22.02 -1.23 2.79
N LEU A 195 -20.76 -1.53 3.14
CA LEU A 195 -20.41 -2.56 4.11
C LEU A 195 -21.04 -2.30 5.49
N ILE A 196 -20.94 -1.07 5.99
CA ILE A 196 -21.50 -0.66 7.29
C ILE A 196 -23.02 -0.89 7.32
N ASN A 197 -23.72 -0.51 6.26
CA ASN A 197 -25.16 -0.72 6.18
C ASN A 197 -25.54 -2.20 6.12
N LEU A 198 -24.74 -3.01 5.42
CA LEU A 198 -24.95 -4.45 5.28
C LEU A 198 -24.71 -5.20 6.59
N LEU A 199 -23.62 -4.90 7.29
CA LEU A 199 -23.11 -5.73 8.38
C LEU A 199 -23.28 -5.12 9.77
N LYS A 200 -23.51 -3.79 9.84
CA LYS A 200 -23.69 -3.03 11.06
C LYS A 200 -22.62 -3.34 12.14
N PRO A 201 -21.32 -3.26 11.82
CA PRO A 201 -20.28 -3.39 12.84
C PRO A 201 -20.26 -2.15 13.76
N ASP A 202 -19.56 -2.26 14.87
CA ASP A 202 -19.35 -1.14 15.81
C ASP A 202 -18.22 -0.21 15.35
N ASP A 203 -17.23 -0.76 14.65
CA ASP A 203 -16.19 0.00 13.96
C ASP A 203 -15.73 -0.64 12.65
N VAL A 204 -14.97 0.14 11.87
CA VAL A 204 -14.11 -0.39 10.80
C VAL A 204 -12.66 -0.02 11.12
N MET A 205 -11.77 -1.00 11.12
CA MET A 205 -10.33 -0.77 11.28
C MET A 205 -9.56 -0.98 9.97
N THR A 206 -8.38 -0.41 9.86
CA THR A 206 -7.46 -0.62 8.73
C THR A 206 -6.03 -0.34 9.17
N TYR A 207 -5.06 -0.84 8.41
CA TYR A 207 -3.63 -0.55 8.60
C TYR A 207 -3.08 0.21 7.40
N ALA A 208 -2.19 1.17 7.63
CA ALA A 208 -1.41 1.83 6.60
C ALA A 208 0.07 1.48 6.75
N ASP A 209 0.67 0.90 5.71
CA ASP A 209 2.10 0.60 5.68
C ASP A 209 2.92 1.89 5.59
N LEU A 210 3.82 2.10 6.55
CA LEU A 210 4.66 3.29 6.62
C LEU A 210 5.68 3.33 5.46
N ASP A 211 5.95 2.25 4.74
CA ASP A 211 6.80 2.35 3.55
C ASP A 211 6.15 3.19 2.43
N TRP A 212 4.83 3.34 2.44
CA TRP A 212 4.07 3.94 1.33
C TRP A 212 3.09 5.05 1.70
N SER A 213 2.80 5.27 2.98
CA SER A 213 1.77 6.21 3.40
C SER A 213 2.04 6.79 4.78
N ALA A 214 1.51 7.98 5.03
CA ALA A 214 1.36 8.57 6.35
C ALA A 214 -0.11 8.55 6.82
N GLY A 215 -1.01 7.86 6.10
CA GLY A 215 -2.39 7.63 6.52
C GLY A 215 -3.39 8.76 6.23
N ALA A 216 -2.95 9.89 5.67
CA ALA A 216 -3.80 11.06 5.37
C ALA A 216 -5.09 10.76 4.57
N ALA A 217 -5.10 9.70 3.73
CA ALA A 217 -6.31 9.29 3.01
C ALA A 217 -7.40 8.71 3.95
N TYR A 218 -7.01 8.02 5.02
CA TYR A 218 -7.93 7.48 6.02
C TYR A 218 -8.47 8.56 6.93
N GLU A 219 -7.63 9.52 7.33
CA GLU A 219 -8.06 10.68 8.14
C GLU A 219 -9.15 11.50 7.43
N LYS A 220 -9.00 11.72 6.12
CA LYS A 220 -10.04 12.37 5.27
C LYS A 220 -11.35 11.59 5.20
N LEU A 221 -11.33 10.29 5.50
CA LEU A 221 -12.51 9.43 5.56
C LEU A 221 -13.10 9.33 6.97
N GLY A 222 -12.54 10.06 7.94
CA GLY A 222 -13.00 10.07 9.34
C GLY A 222 -12.39 8.97 10.21
N PHE A 223 -11.35 8.27 9.74
CA PHE A 223 -10.62 7.35 10.60
C PHE A 223 -9.71 8.11 11.56
N THR A 224 -9.62 7.61 12.79
CA THR A 224 -8.72 8.09 13.83
C THR A 224 -7.50 7.18 13.90
N LEU A 225 -6.30 7.77 13.96
CA LEU A 225 -5.07 7.03 14.27
C LEU A 225 -5.12 6.60 15.75
N VAL A 226 -5.03 5.29 16.02
CA VAL A 226 -5.14 4.76 17.40
C VAL A 226 -3.89 4.05 17.88
N ASP A 227 -3.02 3.62 16.97
CA ASP A 227 -1.79 2.89 17.32
C ASP A 227 -0.77 3.00 16.17
N THR A 228 0.52 2.91 16.52
CA THR A 228 1.63 2.84 15.57
C THR A 228 2.47 1.61 15.91
N GLN A 229 2.45 0.63 15.01
CA GLN A 229 3.18 -0.61 15.15
C GLN A 229 4.62 -0.44 14.63
N PRO A 230 5.62 -1.00 15.35
CA PRO A 230 7.01 -0.90 14.93
C PRO A 230 7.28 -1.68 13.64
N ALA A 231 8.49 -1.49 13.11
CA ALA A 231 9.00 -2.22 11.96
C ALA A 231 8.80 -3.73 12.11
N SER A 232 8.28 -4.37 11.05
CA SER A 232 8.03 -5.81 11.04
C SER A 232 9.07 -6.52 10.17
N LYS A 233 9.67 -7.59 10.71
CA LYS A 233 10.59 -8.45 9.96
C LYS A 233 9.83 -9.26 8.90
N ILE A 234 10.36 -9.25 7.68
CA ILE A 234 9.80 -9.91 6.51
C ILE A 234 10.91 -10.73 5.83
N TRP A 235 10.56 -11.89 5.28
CA TRP A 235 11.47 -12.73 4.52
C TRP A 235 11.07 -12.73 3.04
N VAL A 236 12.00 -12.37 2.16
CA VAL A 236 11.83 -12.43 0.71
C VAL A 236 12.40 -13.73 0.20
N CYS A 237 11.58 -14.57 -0.44
CA CYS A 237 12.03 -15.79 -1.10
C CYS A 237 12.85 -15.42 -2.35
N ARG A 238 14.13 -15.81 -2.42
CA ARG A 238 15.05 -15.41 -3.51
C ARG A 238 14.63 -15.92 -4.88
N SER A 239 13.97 -17.09 -4.95
CA SER A 239 13.53 -17.68 -6.23
C SER A 239 12.25 -17.04 -6.78
N THR A 240 11.40 -16.49 -5.92
CA THR A 240 10.07 -15.98 -6.32
C THR A 240 9.86 -14.49 -6.10
N GLY A 241 10.72 -13.84 -5.31
CA GLY A 241 10.54 -12.47 -4.83
C GLY A 241 9.39 -12.30 -3.83
N LYS A 242 8.69 -13.36 -3.43
CA LYS A 242 7.53 -13.27 -2.55
C LYS A 242 7.94 -12.96 -1.11
N ARG A 243 7.23 -12.03 -0.48
CA ARG A 243 7.37 -11.66 0.93
C ARG A 243 6.54 -12.56 1.85
N TYR A 244 7.15 -12.97 2.95
CA TYR A 244 6.51 -13.72 4.02
C TYR A 244 6.78 -13.05 5.37
N PHE A 245 5.71 -12.74 6.11
CA PHE A 245 5.84 -12.41 7.53
C PHE A 245 6.18 -13.67 8.32
N GLN A 246 6.83 -13.51 9.47
CA GLN A 246 7.29 -14.63 10.31
C GLN A 246 6.18 -15.67 10.60
N HIS A 247 4.95 -15.23 10.88
CA HIS A 247 3.83 -16.12 11.18
C HIS A 247 3.17 -16.76 9.93
N ARG A 248 3.68 -16.47 8.73
CA ARG A 248 3.18 -17.00 7.44
C ARG A 248 4.28 -17.68 6.62
N LEU A 249 5.41 -17.98 7.25
CA LEU A 249 6.47 -18.71 6.58
C LEU A 249 5.96 -20.09 6.12
N PRO A 250 6.36 -20.54 4.93
CA PRO A 250 6.08 -21.90 4.47
C PRO A 250 6.60 -22.94 5.47
N SER A 251 5.96 -24.11 5.52
CA SER A 251 6.30 -25.19 6.44
C SER A 251 7.71 -25.76 6.22
N ASP A 252 8.21 -25.65 4.99
CA ASP A 252 9.55 -26.04 4.53
C ASP A 252 10.61 -24.94 4.75
N PHE A 253 10.27 -23.85 5.45
CA PHE A 253 11.24 -22.84 5.82
C PHE A 253 12.23 -23.41 6.84
N ASP A 254 13.44 -23.72 6.36
CA ASP A 254 14.52 -24.17 7.24
C ASP A 254 15.16 -23.00 7.97
N SER A 255 15.54 -23.24 9.22
CA SER A 255 16.09 -22.25 10.16
C SER A 255 17.39 -21.56 9.69
N ASN A 256 18.01 -22.09 8.63
CA ASN A 256 19.13 -21.48 7.91
C ASN A 256 18.69 -21.08 6.49
N PRO A 257 18.06 -19.91 6.31
CA PRO A 257 17.28 -19.64 5.11
C PRO A 257 18.18 -19.10 3.99
N THR A 258 19.07 -19.95 3.48
CA THR A 258 19.91 -19.66 2.30
C THR A 258 19.07 -19.22 1.09
N GLY A 259 17.82 -19.69 1.02
CA GLY A 259 16.82 -19.31 0.01
C GLY A 259 16.06 -18.00 0.28
N TYR A 260 16.32 -17.28 1.38
CA TYR A 260 15.61 -16.04 1.70
C TYR A 260 16.55 -14.87 2.01
N THR A 261 16.01 -13.67 1.83
CA THR A 261 16.67 -12.41 2.19
C THR A 261 15.79 -11.69 3.22
N PRO A 262 16.32 -11.33 4.40
CA PRO A 262 15.56 -10.56 5.37
C PRO A 262 15.39 -9.12 4.88
N VAL A 263 14.17 -8.62 4.98
CA VAL A 263 13.82 -7.20 4.79
C VAL A 263 12.87 -6.81 5.92
N PHE A 264 12.42 -5.57 5.92
CA PHE A 264 11.43 -5.08 6.87
C PHE A 264 10.62 -3.95 6.25
N ASN A 265 9.47 -3.64 6.87
CA ASN A 265 8.82 -2.35 6.62
C ASN A 265 9.14 -1.37 7.76
N THR A 266 8.88 -0.10 7.56
CA THR A 266 9.09 0.96 8.57
C THR A 266 7.97 1.06 9.62
N GLY A 267 7.13 0.02 9.73
CA GLY A 267 6.01 -0.07 10.66
C GLY A 267 4.65 0.12 10.00
N ASN A 268 3.59 0.12 10.81
CA ASN A 268 2.21 0.28 10.32
C ASN A 268 1.42 1.23 11.23
N LEU A 269 0.60 2.07 10.63
CA LEU A 269 -0.36 2.91 11.35
C LEU A 269 -1.70 2.20 11.43
N LYS A 270 -2.24 2.04 12.64
CA LYS A 270 -3.58 1.47 12.84
C LYS A 270 -4.60 2.59 12.94
N TYR A 271 -5.61 2.49 12.09
CA TYR A 271 -6.70 3.45 12.00
C TYR A 271 -8.03 2.79 12.34
N ILE A 272 -8.89 3.50 13.07
CA ILE A 272 -10.26 3.07 13.40
C ILE A 272 -11.26 4.15 12.99
N LEU A 273 -12.28 3.76 12.25
CA LEU A 273 -13.48 4.53 12.00
C LEU A 273 -14.55 4.07 12.99
N TYR A 274 -14.73 4.83 14.08
CA TYR A 274 -15.80 4.59 15.05
C TYR A 274 -17.15 4.97 14.44
N LEU A 275 -18.15 4.10 14.61
CA LEU A 275 -19.47 4.28 14.02
C LEU A 275 -20.52 4.79 15.02
N ASN A 276 -20.06 5.34 16.15
CA ASN A 276 -20.89 5.86 17.24
C ASN A 276 -21.94 6.84 16.71
N GLY A 277 -23.22 6.50 16.91
CA GLY A 277 -24.38 7.25 16.42
C GLY A 277 -25.53 6.39 15.87
N ARG A 278 -25.81 5.25 16.50
CA ARG A 278 -27.15 4.65 16.46
C ARG A 278 -27.66 4.50 17.88
#